data_AF-I3RZW7-F1
#
_entry.id   AF-I3RZW7-F1
#
_cell.length_a   1.000
_cell.length_b   1.000
_cell.length_c   1.000
_cell.angle_alpha   90.00
_cell.angle_beta   90.00
_cell.angle_gamma   90.00
#
_symmetry.space_group_name_H-M   'P 1'
#
loop_
_entity.id
_entity.type
_entity.pdbx_description
1 polymer ?
#
loop_
_entity_poly.entity_id
_entity_poly.type
_entity_poly.pdbx_seq_one_letter_code
_entity_poly.pdbx_strand_id
1 'polypeptide(L)'
;MLAEYIFSESPEVDMNRVTYHFVRGNDTQKFASTLVNFLGKCYPGEDDLAIARAVLRYLSLGNLKDANILVDEIKKQTESTEVEFPKTDLMQFLNFLLQTMERDAFPLFNMLRANYKPSIEREPSFNELLDEIAQKFYGVQRRNPMGCLEIYSS
;
A
#
# COMPACT_ATOMS: atom_id res chain seq x y z
N MET A 1 16.68 1.79 14.60
CA MET A 1 17.73 0.77 14.90
C MET A 1 17.26 -0.69 14.79
N LEU A 2 16.62 -1.05 13.68
CA LEU A 2 16.59 -2.43 13.13
C LEU A 2 16.28 -2.32 11.62
N ALA A 3 15.38 -1.42 11.25
CA ALA A 3 15.17 -0.98 9.87
C ALA A 3 16.44 -0.37 9.23
N GLU A 4 17.19 0.45 9.98
CA GLU A 4 18.48 1.02 9.54
C GLU A 4 19.55 -0.05 9.28
N TYR A 5 19.54 -1.13 10.07
CA TYR A 5 20.50 -2.24 9.92
C TYR A 5 20.17 -3.10 8.70
N ILE A 6 18.87 -3.35 8.46
CA ILE A 6 18.39 -4.02 7.24
C ILE A 6 18.72 -3.19 5.99
N PHE A 7 18.65 -1.86 6.09
CA PHE A 7 19.00 -0.95 5.00
C PHE A 7 20.50 -0.96 4.64
N SER A 8 21.39 -1.30 5.59
CA SER A 8 22.85 -1.25 5.38
C SER A 8 23.50 -2.56 4.93
N GLU A 9 22.90 -3.74 5.18
CA GLU A 9 23.57 -5.03 4.98
C GLU A 9 23.06 -5.91 3.82
N SER A 10 21.98 -5.55 3.13
CA SER A 10 21.46 -6.37 2.01
C SER A 10 21.73 -5.73 0.64
N PRO A 11 22.31 -6.46 -0.33
CA PRO A 11 22.51 -5.97 -1.69
C PRO A 11 21.19 -5.73 -2.44
N GLU A 12 20.10 -6.31 -1.95
CA GLU A 12 18.72 -5.99 -2.32
C GLU A 12 18.01 -5.48 -1.06
N VAL A 13 17.74 -4.19 -0.97
CA VAL A 13 16.95 -3.64 0.14
C VAL A 13 15.54 -4.22 0.02
N ASP A 14 15.23 -5.20 0.87
CA ASP A 14 13.89 -5.79 0.94
C ASP A 14 12.90 -4.75 1.51
N MET A 15 12.30 -3.98 0.60
CA MET A 15 11.34 -2.94 0.97
C MET A 15 10.10 -3.47 1.68
N ASN A 16 9.82 -4.77 1.60
CA ASN A 16 8.72 -5.37 2.34
C ASN A 16 9.04 -5.41 3.83
N ARG A 17 10.27 -5.76 4.19
CA ARG A 17 10.74 -5.74 5.59
C ARG A 17 10.79 -4.32 6.14
N VAL A 18 11.33 -3.38 5.36
CA VAL A 18 11.37 -1.96 5.72
C VAL A 18 9.95 -1.45 6.00
N THR A 19 9.03 -1.66 5.06
CA THR A 19 7.61 -1.29 5.21
C THR A 19 6.98 -1.92 6.44
N TYR A 20 7.19 -3.22 6.67
CA TYR A 20 6.63 -3.92 7.83
C TYR A 20 7.06 -3.30 9.17
N HIS A 21 8.33 -2.89 9.29
CA HIS A 21 8.84 -2.26 10.50
C HIS A 21 8.37 -0.81 10.67
N PHE A 22 8.40 -0.01 9.61
CA PHE A 22 8.01 1.40 9.68
C PHE A 22 6.52 1.59 9.95
N VAL A 23 5.66 0.77 9.35
CA VAL A 23 4.20 0.87 9.53
C VAL A 23 3.77 0.56 10.98
N ARG A 24 4.58 -0.21 11.72
CA ARG A 24 4.39 -0.45 13.16
C ARG A 24 5.15 0.54 14.05
N GLY A 25 6.07 1.30 13.47
CA GLY A 25 6.76 2.40 14.12
C GLY A 25 5.89 3.66 14.13
N ASN A 26 6.26 4.62 14.97
CA ASN A 26 5.50 5.87 15.14
C ASN A 26 6.12 7.05 14.35
N ASP A 27 6.92 6.76 13.31
CA ASP A 27 7.74 7.74 12.57
C ASP A 27 7.41 7.73 11.06
N THR A 28 6.23 8.22 10.68
CA THR A 28 5.75 8.29 9.29
C THR A 28 6.65 9.16 8.39
N GLN A 29 7.22 10.24 8.93
CA GLN A 29 8.12 11.14 8.17
C GLN A 29 9.42 10.46 7.75
N LYS A 30 10.06 9.70 8.65
CA LYS A 30 11.28 8.95 8.32
C LYS A 30 10.98 7.86 7.29
N PHE A 31 9.79 7.27 7.37
CA PHE A 31 9.37 6.29 6.39
C PHE A 31 9.20 6.92 5.00
N ALA A 32 8.54 8.08 4.91
CA ALA A 32 8.44 8.84 3.66
C ALA A 32 9.83 9.16 3.07
N SER A 33 10.77 9.64 3.89
CA SER A 33 12.14 9.90 3.43
C SER A 33 12.88 8.65 2.99
N THR A 34 12.64 7.51 3.64
CA THR A 34 13.22 6.23 3.23
C THR A 34 12.67 5.78 1.87
N LEU A 35 11.37 5.96 1.65
CA LEU A 35 10.74 5.67 0.35
C LEU A 35 11.27 6.60 -0.74
N VAL A 36 11.34 7.91 -0.50
CA VAL A 36 11.88 8.88 -1.47
C VAL A 36 13.36 8.62 -1.78
N ASN A 37 14.15 8.24 -0.79
CA ASN A 37 15.55 7.85 -1.01
C ASN A 37 15.72 6.56 -1.84
N PHE A 38 14.65 5.78 -1.96
CA PHE A 38 14.59 4.57 -2.76
C PHE A 38 14.06 4.86 -4.17
N LEU A 39 13.13 5.81 -4.29
CA LEU A 39 12.67 6.32 -5.58
C LEU A 39 13.88 6.78 -6.41
N GLY A 40 14.00 6.25 -7.63
CA GLY A 40 15.11 6.54 -8.54
C GLY A 40 16.37 5.68 -8.34
N LYS A 41 16.42 4.81 -7.33
CA LYS A 41 17.45 3.76 -7.18
C LYS A 41 16.96 2.38 -7.63
N CYS A 42 15.68 2.26 -7.95
CA CYS A 42 15.03 1.00 -8.28
C CYS A 42 14.89 0.80 -9.79
N TYR A 43 14.50 -0.42 -10.15
CA TYR A 43 14.05 -0.69 -11.51
C TYR A 43 12.76 0.09 -11.79
N PRO A 44 12.61 0.65 -13.02
CA PRO A 44 11.39 1.33 -13.42
C PRO A 44 10.16 0.46 -13.17
N GLY A 45 9.21 0.95 -12.38
CA GLY A 45 7.98 0.23 -12.03
C GLY A 45 8.03 -0.55 -10.70
N GLU A 46 9.13 -0.52 -9.95
CA GLU A 46 9.10 -0.96 -8.54
C GLU A 46 8.79 0.18 -7.56
N ASP A 47 9.06 1.41 -7.99
CA ASP A 47 8.81 2.64 -7.25
C ASP A 47 7.35 2.79 -6.81
N ASP A 48 6.42 2.58 -7.75
CA ASP A 48 4.99 2.69 -7.49
C ASP A 48 4.47 1.52 -6.64
N LEU A 49 5.04 0.32 -6.80
CA LEU A 49 4.73 -0.84 -5.96
C LEU A 49 5.15 -0.62 -4.51
N ALA A 50 6.32 -0.02 -4.26
CA ALA A 50 6.80 0.26 -2.91
C ALA A 50 5.88 1.24 -2.17
N ILE A 51 5.47 2.34 -2.85
CA ILE A 51 4.52 3.31 -2.30
C ILE A 51 3.16 2.64 -2.06
N ALA A 52 2.64 1.91 -3.04
CA ALA A 52 1.35 1.22 -2.91
C ALA A 52 1.33 0.24 -1.74
N ARG A 53 2.40 -0.55 -1.58
CA ARG A 53 2.53 -1.49 -0.47
C ARG A 53 2.50 -0.77 0.88
N ALA A 54 3.22 0.34 1.01
CA ALA A 54 3.26 1.14 2.22
C ALA A 54 1.87 1.70 2.59
N VAL A 55 1.19 2.31 1.62
CA VAL A 55 -0.15 2.91 1.82
C VAL A 55 -1.17 1.82 2.18
N LEU A 56 -1.24 0.74 1.39
CA LEU A 56 -2.18 -0.35 1.63
C LEU A 56 -1.94 -1.03 2.98
N ARG A 57 -0.69 -1.10 3.45
CA ARG A 57 -0.37 -1.66 4.78
C ARG A 57 -0.86 -0.77 5.92
N TYR A 58 -0.73 0.55 5.82
CA TYR A 58 -1.32 1.46 6.82
C TYR A 58 -2.84 1.32 6.86
N LEU A 59 -3.46 1.25 5.68
CA LEU A 59 -4.90 1.06 5.56
C LEU A 59 -5.33 -0.30 6.13
N SER A 60 -4.59 -1.39 5.90
CA SER A 60 -4.98 -2.70 6.45
C SER A 60 -4.93 -2.74 7.99
N LEU A 61 -4.09 -1.90 8.62
CA LEU A 61 -4.09 -1.69 10.07
C LEU A 61 -5.24 -0.80 10.59
N GLY A 62 -6.00 -0.16 9.69
CA GLY A 62 -7.06 0.80 10.04
C GLY A 62 -6.55 2.23 10.21
N ASN A 63 -5.32 2.53 9.76
CA ASN A 63 -4.69 3.82 9.97
C ASN A 63 -4.76 4.69 8.71
N LEU A 64 -5.95 5.23 8.43
CA LEU A 64 -6.19 6.13 7.29
C LEU A 64 -5.44 7.46 7.43
N LYS A 65 -5.25 7.94 8.65
CA LYS A 65 -4.57 9.21 8.92
C LYS A 65 -3.11 9.15 8.48
N ASP A 66 -2.36 8.14 8.94
CA ASP A 66 -0.95 8.02 8.60
C ASP A 66 -0.74 7.63 7.13
N ALA A 67 -1.69 6.90 6.52
CA ALA A 67 -1.66 6.64 5.09
C ALA A 67 -1.72 7.92 4.24
N ASN A 68 -2.59 8.88 4.60
CA ASN A 68 -2.66 10.17 3.93
C ASN A 68 -1.40 11.02 4.18
N ILE A 69 -0.94 11.10 5.43
CA ILE A 69 0.29 11.82 5.80
C ILE A 69 1.49 11.28 5.02
N LEU A 70 1.60 9.96 4.87
CA LEU A 70 2.68 9.33 4.12
C LEU A 70 2.69 9.79 2.65
N VAL A 71 1.55 9.75 1.97
CA VAL A 71 1.45 10.14 0.55
C VAL A 71 1.76 11.64 0.37
N ASP A 72 1.25 12.49 1.25
CA ASP A 72 1.51 13.93 1.20
C ASP A 72 2.98 14.26 1.45
N GLU A 73 3.61 13.59 2.42
CA GLU A 73 5.02 13.79 2.73
C GLU A 73 5.92 13.30 1.59
N ILE A 74 5.60 12.16 0.96
CA ILE A 74 6.34 11.68 -0.22
C ILE A 74 6.23 12.70 -1.36
N LYS A 75 5.01 13.18 -1.68
CA LYS A 75 4.80 14.18 -2.74
C LYS A 75 5.62 15.45 -2.49
N LYS A 76 5.56 15.98 -1.26
CA LYS A 76 6.31 17.16 -0.85
C LYS A 76 7.82 16.98 -0.98
N GLN A 77 8.33 15.80 -0.60
CA GLN A 77 9.76 15.50 -0.70
C GLN A 77 10.20 15.26 -2.15
N THR A 78 9.36 14.68 -3.01
CA THR A 78 9.61 14.55 -4.45
C THR A 78 9.50 15.88 -5.21
N GLU A 79 8.77 16.87 -4.68
CA GLU A 79 8.79 18.24 -5.22
C GLU A 79 10.07 18.99 -4.82
N SER A 80 10.62 18.66 -3.65
CA SER A 80 11.83 19.29 -3.11
C SER A 80 13.13 18.65 -3.59
N THR A 81 13.06 17.41 -4.09
CA THR A 81 14.18 16.62 -4.59
C THR A 81 13.99 16.44 -6.09
N GLU A 82 15.03 16.40 -6.92
CA GLU A 82 14.89 16.19 -8.39
C GLU A 82 14.37 14.77 -8.77
N VAL A 83 13.70 14.07 -7.85
CA VAL A 83 13.16 12.72 -8.01
C VAL A 83 11.70 12.81 -8.42
N GLU A 84 11.36 12.30 -9.60
CA GLU A 84 9.99 12.33 -10.10
C GLU A 84 9.06 11.40 -9.31
N PHE A 85 7.91 11.92 -8.90
CA PHE A 85 6.84 11.11 -8.33
C PHE A 85 6.21 10.21 -9.41
N PRO A 86 6.02 8.90 -9.17
CA PRO A 86 5.47 7.99 -10.17
C PRO A 86 4.06 8.42 -10.61
N LYS A 87 3.87 8.66 -11.92
CA LYS A 87 2.56 9.00 -12.52
C LYS A 87 1.93 7.78 -13.17
N THR A 88 1.72 6.71 -12.40
CA THR A 88 1.15 5.45 -12.88
C THR A 88 -0.33 5.31 -12.51
N ASP A 89 -1.04 4.40 -13.19
CA ASP A 89 -2.43 4.05 -12.87
C ASP A 89 -2.58 3.54 -11.43
N LEU A 90 -1.57 2.86 -10.91
CA LEU A 90 -1.52 2.40 -9.52
C LEU A 90 -1.50 3.58 -8.54
N MET A 91 -0.75 4.65 -8.85
CA MET A 91 -0.74 5.85 -8.03
C MET A 91 -2.06 6.62 -8.08
N GLN A 92 -2.72 6.64 -9.24
CA GLN A 92 -4.08 7.19 -9.37
C GLN A 92 -5.08 6.38 -8.54
N PHE A 93 -4.99 5.05 -8.58
CA PHE A 93 -5.79 4.17 -7.75
C PHE A 93 -5.66 4.51 -6.27
N LEU A 94 -4.43 4.66 -5.74
CA LEU A 94 -4.21 4.99 -4.33
C LEU A 94 -4.83 6.34 -3.94
N ASN A 95 -4.70 7.35 -4.80
CA ASN A 95 -5.28 8.67 -4.56
C ASN A 95 -6.82 8.59 -4.45
N PHE A 96 -7.47 7.91 -5.40
CA PHE A 96 -8.92 7.72 -5.35
C PHE A 96 -9.37 6.81 -4.21
N LEU A 97 -8.56 5.80 -3.86
CA LEU A 97 -8.82 4.92 -2.73
C LEU A 97 -8.86 5.71 -1.42
N LEU A 98 -7.84 6.53 -1.14
CA LEU A 98 -7.79 7.37 0.06
C LEU A 98 -9.00 8.31 0.15
N GLN A 99 -9.32 9.02 -0.93
CA GLN A 99 -10.51 9.90 -0.99
C GLN A 99 -11.84 9.14 -0.80
N THR A 100 -11.92 7.90 -1.28
CA THR A 100 -13.12 7.06 -1.12
C THR A 100 -13.29 6.61 0.33
N MET A 101 -12.17 6.32 1.00
CA MET A 101 -12.17 5.91 2.40
C MET A 101 -12.51 7.06 3.35
N GLU A 102 -12.19 8.30 3.00
CA GLU A 102 -12.64 9.49 3.75
C GLU A 102 -14.16 9.68 3.72
N ARG A 103 -14.82 9.22 2.65
CA ARG A 103 -16.28 9.35 2.43
C ARG A 103 -17.07 8.11 2.85
N ASP A 104 -16.40 7.09 3.38
CA ASP A 104 -16.96 5.80 3.77
C ASP A 104 -17.87 5.15 2.69
N ALA A 105 -17.40 5.19 1.43
CA ALA A 105 -18.22 4.79 0.29
C ALA A 105 -17.84 3.42 -0.30
N PHE A 106 -18.36 2.34 0.30
CA PHE A 106 -18.07 0.97 -0.13
C PHE A 106 -18.36 0.66 -1.62
N PRO A 107 -19.45 1.15 -2.25
CA PRO A 107 -19.68 0.92 -3.68
C PRO A 107 -18.58 1.50 -4.57
N LEU A 108 -18.05 2.68 -4.22
CA LEU A 108 -16.93 3.30 -4.92
C LEU A 108 -15.65 2.51 -4.72
N PHE A 109 -15.42 1.96 -3.52
CA PHE A 109 -14.25 1.11 -3.25
C PHE A 109 -14.24 -0.12 -4.17
N ASN A 110 -15.37 -0.82 -4.33
CA ASN A 110 -15.46 -1.97 -5.24
C ASN A 110 -15.29 -1.58 -6.71
N MET A 111 -15.86 -0.44 -7.10
CA MET A 111 -15.69 0.10 -8.46
C MET A 111 -14.21 0.38 -8.76
N LEU A 112 -13.48 0.99 -7.82
CA LEU A 112 -12.04 1.24 -7.97
C LEU A 112 -11.24 -0.07 -8.10
N ARG A 113 -11.53 -1.08 -7.27
CA ARG A 113 -10.89 -2.40 -7.37
C ARG A 113 -11.08 -3.03 -8.76
N ALA A 114 -12.28 -2.92 -9.33
CA ALA A 114 -12.59 -3.47 -10.65
C ALA A 114 -11.88 -2.70 -11.78
N ASN A 115 -11.91 -1.36 -11.73
CA ASN A 115 -11.34 -0.51 -12.77
C ASN A 115 -9.81 -0.56 -12.81
N TYR A 116 -9.16 -0.66 -11.64
CA TYR A 116 -7.70 -0.70 -11.52
C TYR A 116 -7.13 -2.10 -11.38
N LYS A 117 -7.95 -3.14 -11.66
CA LYS A 117 -7.55 -4.55 -11.55
C LYS A 117 -6.21 -4.86 -12.23
N PRO A 118 -5.90 -4.40 -13.45
CA PRO A 118 -4.60 -4.68 -14.09
C PRO A 118 -3.40 -4.10 -13.33
N SER A 119 -3.58 -2.97 -12.64
CA SER A 119 -2.54 -2.35 -11.82
C SER A 119 -2.37 -3.05 -10.48
N ILE A 120 -3.47 -3.51 -9.89
CA ILE A 120 -3.48 -4.24 -8.60
C ILE A 120 -2.88 -5.63 -8.77
N GLU A 121 -3.20 -6.34 -9.86
CA GLU A 121 -2.73 -7.71 -10.12
C GLU A 121 -1.23 -7.81 -10.42
N ARG A 122 -0.53 -6.68 -10.59
CA ARG A 122 0.95 -6.65 -10.67
C ARG A 122 1.60 -7.20 -9.40
N GLU A 123 0.92 -7.08 -8.25
CA GLU A 123 1.40 -7.54 -6.95
C GLU A 123 0.27 -8.31 -6.25
N PRO A 124 0.32 -9.65 -6.21
CA PRO A 124 -0.75 -10.48 -5.66
C PRO A 124 -1.13 -10.12 -4.22
N SER A 125 -0.15 -9.70 -3.40
CA SER A 125 -0.38 -9.32 -2.00
C SER A 125 -1.30 -8.10 -1.84
N PHE A 126 -1.48 -7.28 -2.88
CA PHE A 126 -2.40 -6.14 -2.82
C PHE A 126 -3.87 -6.57 -2.71
N ASN A 127 -4.26 -7.68 -3.34
CA ASN A 127 -5.63 -8.17 -3.22
C ASN A 127 -5.94 -8.60 -1.77
N GLU A 128 -5.00 -9.26 -1.10
CA GLU A 128 -5.13 -9.65 0.30
C GLU A 128 -5.24 -8.42 1.22
N LEU A 129 -4.40 -7.39 0.99
CA LEU A 129 -4.48 -6.13 1.72
C LEU A 129 -5.80 -5.40 1.47
N LEU A 130 -6.32 -5.41 0.24
CA LEU A 130 -7.60 -4.78 -0.08
C LEU A 130 -8.78 -5.51 0.56
N ASP A 131 -8.73 -6.83 0.68
CA ASP A 131 -9.74 -7.59 1.43
C ASP A 131 -9.66 -7.31 2.94
N GLU A 132 -8.44 -7.13 3.48
CA GLU A 132 -8.24 -6.64 4.85
C GLU A 132 -8.86 -5.26 5.07
N ILE A 133 -8.60 -4.34 4.16
CA ILE A 133 -9.14 -2.98 4.21
C ILE A 133 -10.67 -3.02 4.14
N ALA A 134 -11.23 -3.84 3.23
CA ALA A 134 -12.67 -3.98 3.09
C ALA A 134 -13.32 -4.52 4.37
N GLN A 135 -12.70 -5.50 5.01
CA GLN A 135 -13.14 -6.05 6.28
C GLN A 135 -13.04 -5.00 7.41
N LYS A 136 -11.93 -4.27 7.45
CA LYS A 136 -11.61 -3.32 8.53
C LYS A 136 -12.50 -2.08 8.51
N PHE A 137 -12.72 -1.50 7.34
CA PHE A 137 -13.47 -0.24 7.19
C PHE A 137 -14.95 -0.44 6.90
N TYR A 138 -15.32 -1.47 6.14
CA TYR A 138 -16.71 -1.68 5.69
C TYR A 138 -17.37 -2.92 6.30
N GLY A 139 -16.68 -3.66 7.17
CA GLY A 139 -17.23 -4.85 7.84
C GLY A 139 -17.49 -6.04 6.90
N VAL A 140 -16.92 -6.03 5.69
CA VAL A 140 -17.12 -7.09 4.70
C VAL A 140 -16.41 -8.37 5.17
N GLN A 141 -17.13 -9.48 5.27
CA GLN A 141 -16.49 -10.76 5.56
C GLN A 141 -15.60 -11.17 4.39
N ARG A 142 -14.35 -11.57 4.68
CA ARG A 142 -13.48 -12.16 3.66
C ARG A 142 -14.20 -13.37 3.07
N ARG A 143 -14.20 -13.48 1.73
CA ARG A 143 -14.65 -14.70 1.07
C ARG A 143 -13.64 -15.79 1.39
N ASN A 144 -13.90 -16.59 2.41
CA ASN A 144 -13.13 -17.81 2.67
C ASN A 144 -13.29 -18.74 1.45
N PRO A 145 -12.22 -19.09 0.73
CA PRO A 145 -12.32 -20.06 -0.37
C PRO A 145 -12.72 -21.46 0.12
N MET A 146 -12.54 -21.75 1.41
CA MET A 146 -12.79 -23.07 2.02
C MET A 146 -14.24 -23.31 2.48
N GLY A 147 -15.19 -22.41 2.23
CA GLY A 147 -16.60 -22.62 2.61
C GLY A 147 -17.42 -23.46 1.64
N CYS A 148 -16.83 -23.93 0.52
CA CYS A 148 -17.57 -24.56 -0.58
C CYS A 148 -17.33 -26.08 -0.74
N LEU A 149 -16.65 -26.74 0.20
CA LEU A 149 -16.30 -28.17 0.10
C LEU A 149 -17.13 -29.11 1.01
N GLU A 150 -18.10 -28.63 1.79
CA GLU A 150 -18.89 -29.48 2.69
C GLU A 150 -20.26 -29.95 2.15
N ILE A 151 -20.57 -29.71 0.87
CA ILE A 151 -21.87 -30.08 0.27
C ILE A 151 -21.76 -31.19 -0.77
N TYR A 152 -20.93 -32.21 -0.54
CA TYR A 152 -21.04 -33.49 -1.26
C TYR A 152 -20.60 -34.66 -0.37
N SER A 153 -21.37 -34.92 0.70
CA SER A 153 -21.30 -36.19 1.44
C SER A 153 -22.66 -36.45 2.10
N SER A 154 -23.60 -36.99 1.33
CA SER A 154 -24.80 -37.69 1.80
C SER A 154 -25.17 -38.77 0.80
#